data_AF-A0A3S0R1K1-F1
#
_entry.id   AF-A0A3S0R1K1-F1
#
_cell.length_a   1.000
_cell.length_b   1.000
_cell.length_c   1.000
_cell.angle_alpha   90.00
_cell.angle_beta   90.00
_cell.angle_gamma   90.00
#
_symmetry.space_group_name_H-M   'P 1'
#
loop_
_entity.id
_entity.type
_entity.pdbx_description
1 polymer ?
#
loop_
_entity_poly.entity_id
_entity_poly.type
_entity_poly.pdbx_seq_one_letter_code
_entity_poly.pdbx_strand_id
1 'polypeptide(L)' 'MRDCQWKHRLDLVTLVATRGRDFPLAMLSQRMRCPVCGSRRVAIAYLPKSAPRAMTMERGPKW' A
#
# COMPACT_ATOMS: atom_id res chain seq x y z
N MET A 1 -6.44 -2.55 -24.85
CA MET A 1 -5.26 -2.71 -23.95
C MET A 1 -5.66 -3.73 -22.90
N ARG A 2 -4.91 -4.84 -22.71
CA ARG A 2 -5.27 -5.87 -21.72
C ARG A 2 -4.82 -5.41 -20.33
N ASP A 3 -5.73 -5.38 -19.37
CA ASP A 3 -5.40 -5.01 -18.00
C ASP A 3 -4.62 -6.14 -17.32
N CYS A 4 -3.40 -5.83 -16.86
CA CYS A 4 -2.59 -6.79 -16.12
C CYS A 4 -3.17 -6.95 -14.72
N GLN A 5 -3.66 -8.16 -14.40
CA GLN A 5 -4.28 -8.48 -13.10
C GLN A 5 -3.26 -8.92 -12.02
N TRP A 6 -1.97 -8.64 -12.23
CA TRP A 6 -0.93 -9.01 -11.28
C TRP A 6 -1.11 -8.24 -9.96
N LYS A 7 -1.13 -8.98 -8.85
CA LYS A 7 -1.25 -8.45 -7.49
C LYS A 7 -0.21 -9.12 -6.61
N HIS A 8 0.45 -8.35 -5.75
CA HIS A 8 1.47 -8.86 -4.85
C HIS A 8 1.52 -8.04 -3.56
N ARG A 9 1.84 -8.70 -2.44
CA ARG A 9 2.04 -8.04 -1.16
C ARG A 9 3.48 -7.55 -1.07
N LEU A 10 3.66 -6.24 -0.99
CA LEU A 10 4.97 -5.64 -0.86
C LEU A 10 5.34 -5.46 0.61
N ASP A 11 6.48 -6.00 1.02
CA ASP A 11 7.02 -5.77 2.36
C ASP A 11 7.79 -4.44 2.42
N LEU A 12 7.26 -3.51 3.21
CA LEU A 12 7.84 -2.17 3.33
C LEU A 12 9.21 -2.18 4.01
N VAL A 13 9.46 -3.11 4.94
CA VAL A 13 10.73 -3.21 5.66
C VAL A 13 11.85 -3.60 4.69
N THR A 14 11.64 -4.65 3.91
CA THR A 14 12.57 -5.09 2.87
C THR A 14 12.79 -4.00 1.82
N LEU A 15 11.73 -3.30 1.43
CA LEU A 15 11.81 -2.21 0.47
C LEU A 15 12.70 -1.06 0.97
N VAL A 16 12.50 -0.61 2.21
CA VAL A 16 13.31 0.46 2.82
C VAL A 16 14.74 -0.01 3.08
N ALA A 17 14.94 -1.27 3.51
CA ALA A 17 16.27 -1.82 3.75
C ALA A 17 17.13 -1.84 2.47
N THR A 18 16.52 -2.13 1.32
CA THR A 18 17.23 -2.21 0.03
C THR A 18 17.33 -0.87 -0.70
N ARG A 19 16.40 0.07 -0.48
CA ARG A 19 16.39 1.39 -1.15
C ARG A 19 16.93 2.54 -0.29
N GLY A 20 17.12 2.31 1.00
CA GLY A 20 17.55 3.31 1.97
C GLY A 20 16.39 3.95 2.75
N ARG A 21 16.73 4.53 3.90
CA ARG A 21 15.77 5.14 4.84
C ARG A 21 15.03 6.35 4.26
N ASP A 22 15.67 7.11 3.39
CA ASP A 22 15.07 8.28 2.72
C ASP A 22 14.25 7.91 1.47
N PHE A 23 13.96 6.63 1.27
CA PHE A 23 13.16 6.19 0.14
C PHE A 23 11.71 6.70 0.25
N PRO A 24 11.20 7.47 -0.73
CA PRO A 24 9.91 8.15 -0.61
C PRO A 24 8.74 7.19 -0.86
N LEU A 25 8.29 6.52 0.20
CA LEU A 25 7.18 5.57 0.14
C LEU A 25 5.90 6.21 -0.42
N ALA A 26 5.61 7.48 -0.10
CA ALA A 26 4.45 8.19 -0.62
C ALA A 26 4.42 8.29 -2.17
N MET A 27 5.59 8.21 -2.83
CA MET A 27 5.72 8.30 -4.29
C MET A 27 5.92 6.94 -4.95
N LEU A 28 5.69 5.84 -4.23
CA LEU A 28 5.99 4.50 -4.72
C LEU A 28 5.24 4.15 -6.00
N SER A 29 3.99 4.61 -6.14
CA SER A 29 3.15 4.40 -7.34
C SER A 29 3.75 5.01 -8.60
N GLN A 30 4.48 6.12 -8.47
CA GLN A 30 5.13 6.79 -9.61
C GLN A 30 6.45 6.13 -10.00
N ARG A 31 7.08 5.39 -9.07
CA ARG A 31 8.43 4.81 -9.23
C ARG A 31 8.40 3.33 -9.59
N MET A 32 7.32 2.63 -9.27
CA MET A 32 7.17 1.19 -9.53
C MET A 32 6.79 0.91 -10.98
N ARG A 33 7.26 -0.23 -11.48
CA ARG A 33 6.88 -0.80 -12.76
C ARG A 33 6.39 -2.22 -12.50
N CYS A 34 5.30 -2.63 -13.15
CA CYS A 34 4.83 -4.00 -13.05
C CYS A 34 5.94 -4.94 -13.56
N PRO A 35 6.37 -5.93 -12.76
CA PRO A 35 7.46 -6.83 -13.15
C PRO A 35 7.04 -7.80 -14.26
N VAL A 36 5.74 -8.00 -14.48
CA VAL A 36 5.21 -8.94 -15.47
C VAL A 36 5.02 -8.26 -16.84
N CYS A 37 4.33 -7.12 -16.88
CA CYS A 37 3.97 -6.46 -18.14
C CYS A 37 4.74 -5.16 -18.42
N GLY A 38 5.55 -4.67 -17.47
CA GLY A 38 6.28 -3.42 -17.65
C GLY A 38 5.40 -2.15 -17.60
N SER A 39 4.13 -2.22 -17.21
CA SER A 39 3.30 -1.02 -17.07
C SER A 39 3.76 -0.15 -15.89
N ARG A 40 3.69 1.19 -16.03
CA ARG A 40 3.86 2.16 -14.93
C ARG A 40 2.54 2.53 -14.26
N ARG A 41 1.39 2.11 -14.82
CA ARG A 41 0.06 2.31 -14.22
C ARG A 41 -0.16 1.25 -13.14
N VAL A 42 0.48 1.43 -11.98
CA VAL A 42 0.40 0.51 -10.84
C VAL A 42 -0.31 1.19 -9.68
N ALA A 43 -1.33 0.53 -9.13
CA ALA A 43 -2.01 0.97 -7.91
C ALA A 43 -1.36 0.35 -6.68
N ILE A 44 -1.21 1.12 -5.60
CA ILE A 44 -0.60 0.70 -4.33
C ILE A 44 -1.53 1.08 -3.19
N ALA A 45 -1.78 0.13 -2.29
CA ALA A 45 -2.56 0.34 -1.07
C ALA A 45 -1.72 0.03 0.16
N TYR A 46 -1.69 0.96 1.12
CA TYR A 46 -1.05 0.78 2.41
C TYR A 46 -2.11 0.30 3.40
N LEU A 47 -2.07 -0.98 3.74
CA LEU A 47 -3.04 -1.58 4.65
C LEU A 47 -2.43 -1.66 6.06
N PRO A 48 -3.13 -1.14 7.09
CA PRO A 48 -2.69 -1.35 8.46
C PRO A 48 -2.75 -2.85 8.81
N LYS A 49 -1.80 -3.31 9.64
CA LYS A 49 -1.72 -4.74 10.02
C LYS A 49 -2.92 -5.22 10.82
N SER A 50 -3.55 -4.33 11.58
CA SER A 50 -4.87 -4.49 12.16
C SER A 50 -5.87 -3.70 11.33
N ALA A 51 -7.03 -4.28 11.03
CA ALA A 51 -8.19 -3.48 10.63
C ALA A 51 -8.27 -2.30 11.61
N PRO A 52 -8.52 -1.06 11.14
CA PRO A 52 -8.76 0.04 12.07
C PRO A 52 -9.81 -0.48 13.02
N ARG A 53 -9.49 -0.54 14.32
CA ARG A 53 -10.49 -0.72 15.35
C ARG A 53 -11.46 0.40 15.01
N ALA A 54 -12.61 0.05 14.42
CA ALA A 54 -13.57 1.05 14.04
C ALA A 54 -13.77 1.80 15.35
N MET A 55 -13.38 3.08 15.39
CA MET A 55 -13.87 3.96 16.42
C MET A 55 -15.34 4.11 16.06
N THR A 56 -16.12 3.06 16.29
CA THR A 56 -17.55 3.17 16.48
C THR A 56 -17.61 4.19 17.58
N MET A 57 -18.03 5.41 17.22
CA MET A 57 -18.57 6.34 18.17
C MET A 57 -19.81 5.65 18.72
N GLU A 58 -19.59 4.71 19.65
CA GLU A 58 -20.63 4.21 20.51
C GLU A 58 -21.04 5.44 21.30
N ARG A 59 -22.16 6.03 20.87
CA ARG A 59 -22.86 7.08 21.59
C ARG A 59 -23.10 6.48 22.98
N GLY A 60 -22.30 6.91 23.95
CA GLY A 60 -22.40 6.42 25.32
C GLY A 60 -23.85 6.50 25.81
N PRO A 61 -24.28 5.59 26.71
CA PRO A 61 -25.64 5.59 27.19
C PRO A 61 -25.95 6.95 27.83
N LYS A 62 -27.04 7.54 27.37
CA LYS A 62 -27.64 8.71 28.02
C LYS A 62 -28.57 8.16 29.11
N TRP A 63 -28.15 8.39 30.35
CA TRP A 63 -28.86 8.16 31.62
C TRP A 63 -28.91 6.71 32.09
#